data_AF-A0A7I7LAB8-F1
#
_entry.id   AF-A0A7I7LAB8-F1
#
_cell.length_a   1.000
_cell.length_b   1.000
_cell.length_c   1.000
_cell.angle_alpha   90.00
_cell.angle_beta   90.00
_cell.angle_gamma   90.00
#
_symmetry.space_group_name_H-M   'P 1'
#
loop_
_entity.id
_entity.type
_entity.pdbx_description
1 polymer ?
#
loop_
_entity_poly.entity_id
_entity_poly.type
_entity_poly.pdbx_seq_one_letter_code
_entity_poly.pdbx_strand_id
1 'polypeptide(L)'
;MAAADVRMALVEGEDGDGLIVEEDSFDLDRNPVTSSASDQVVAAILGTREGAADAGLRLSSIGVTWTDPVQAAALRDALAWHKLENVMLVSGFLAAAALGQAVGGALSYARTAVLFIEPDTATLAVVDTADGSVSEVCQQLLAEDDDAAVAEVVAMVAAAESLPARPDGVYVVGTGVDVAMIKPALDAATSLTVSVSEEQEMALARGAALACGNAPLFAATTAALAYAQDLNDPDPLG
;
A
#
# COMPACT_ATOMS: atom_id res chain seq x y z
N MET A 1 -13.78 13.01 -7.96
CA MET A 1 -12.43 13.58 -8.19
C MET A 1 -11.79 13.72 -6.82
N ALA A 2 -11.15 12.65 -6.36
CA ALA A 2 -10.40 12.69 -5.10
C ALA A 2 -9.11 13.49 -5.37
N ALA A 3 -8.80 14.44 -4.50
CA ALA A 3 -7.55 15.18 -4.58
C ALA A 3 -6.40 14.16 -4.55
N ALA A 4 -5.37 14.39 -5.35
CA ALA A 4 -4.14 13.61 -5.20
C ALA A 4 -3.48 14.07 -3.90
N ASP A 5 -3.76 13.38 -2.80
CA ASP A 5 -3.16 13.67 -1.50
C ASP A 5 -1.86 12.87 -1.35
N VAL A 6 -0.75 13.57 -1.15
CA VAL A 6 0.50 12.94 -0.69
C VAL A 6 0.41 12.84 0.82
N ARG A 7 0.64 11.65 1.36
CA ARG A 7 0.76 11.44 2.81
C ARG A 7 2.12 10.86 3.13
N MET A 8 2.75 11.41 4.17
CA MET A 8 4.04 11.01 4.68
C MET A 8 3.92 10.70 6.17
N ALA A 9 4.59 9.64 6.60
CA ALA A 9 4.68 9.25 8.00
C ALA A 9 6.14 8.90 8.34
N LEU A 10 6.65 9.50 9.40
CA LEU A 10 7.88 9.09 10.06
C LEU A 10 7.52 8.08 11.14
N VAL A 11 8.14 6.90 11.14
CA VAL A 11 7.84 5.82 12.08
C VAL A 11 9.08 5.41 12.84
N GLU A 12 8.94 5.15 14.14
CA GLU A 12 10.02 4.61 14.98
C GLU A 12 10.28 3.12 14.68
N GLY A 13 11.50 2.67 14.95
CA GLY A 13 11.89 1.26 14.79
C GLY A 13 12.65 1.00 13.49
N GLU A 14 13.60 0.08 13.54
CA GLU A 14 14.40 -0.33 12.38
C GLU A 14 13.52 -0.99 11.30
N ASP A 15 12.45 -1.67 11.73
CA ASP A 15 11.50 -2.40 10.89
C ASP A 15 10.24 -1.58 10.54
N GLY A 16 10.15 -0.32 10.98
CA GLY A 16 8.97 0.53 10.74
C GLY A 16 7.69 0.05 11.43
N ASP A 17 7.82 -0.77 12.46
CA ASP A 17 6.74 -1.36 13.26
C ASP A 17 6.35 -0.53 14.50
N GLY A 18 7.10 0.55 14.77
CA GLY A 18 6.87 1.44 15.90
C GLY A 18 5.78 2.48 15.69
N LEU A 19 5.80 3.52 16.52
CA LEU A 19 4.81 4.60 16.49
C LEU A 19 5.11 5.59 15.35
N ILE A 20 4.06 6.17 14.78
CA ILE A 20 4.21 7.34 13.90
C ILE A 20 4.66 8.52 14.78
N VAL A 21 5.85 9.04 14.50
CA VAL A 21 6.46 10.20 15.18
C VAL A 21 5.97 11.50 14.57
N GLU A 22 5.87 11.52 13.24
CA GLU A 22 5.50 12.69 12.46
C GLU A 22 4.64 12.25 11.30
N GLU A 23 3.61 13.05 11.02
CA GLU A 23 2.68 12.87 9.92
C GLU A 23 2.66 14.18 9.13
N ASP A 24 2.66 14.07 7.81
CA ASP A 24 2.45 15.21 6.94
C ASP A 24 1.55 14.83 5.75
N SER A 25 0.70 15.76 5.31
CA SER A 25 -0.25 15.55 4.22
C SER A 25 -0.33 16.79 3.34
N PHE A 26 -0.25 16.60 2.02
CA PHE A 26 -0.25 17.68 1.05
C PHE A 26 -1.31 17.43 -0.02
N ASP A 27 -2.20 18.41 -0.19
CA ASP A 27 -3.20 18.45 -1.26
C ASP A 27 -2.55 19.02 -2.53
N LEU A 28 -2.34 18.17 -3.53
CA LEU A 28 -1.65 18.54 -4.77
C LEU A 28 -2.49 19.41 -5.73
N ASP A 29 -3.81 19.48 -5.54
CA ASP A 29 -4.71 20.23 -6.42
C ASP A 29 -4.78 21.73 -6.07
N ARG A 30 -4.27 22.14 -4.90
CA ARG A 30 -4.51 23.50 -4.37
C ARG A 30 -3.41 24.52 -4.60
N ASN A 31 -2.24 24.16 -5.14
CA ASN A 31 -1.13 25.10 -5.30
C ASN A 31 -0.59 25.22 -6.74
N PRO A 32 -1.22 26.03 -7.62
CA PRO A 32 -0.77 26.25 -8.99
C PRO A 32 0.47 27.17 -9.11
N VAL A 33 1.13 27.52 -8.01
CA VAL A 33 2.26 28.47 -8.02
C VAL A 33 3.59 27.72 -8.00
N THR A 34 4.03 27.31 -9.19
CA THR A 34 5.44 27.09 -9.61
C THR A 34 6.24 25.87 -9.14
N SER A 35 5.73 24.97 -8.31
CA SER A 35 6.46 23.74 -7.93
C SER A 35 5.69 22.49 -8.34
N SER A 36 6.35 21.56 -9.02
CA SER A 36 5.74 20.27 -9.37
C SER A 36 5.34 19.51 -8.09
N ALA A 37 4.35 18.61 -8.17
CA ALA A 37 3.97 17.75 -7.05
C ALA A 37 5.20 17.02 -6.46
N SER A 38 6.12 16.61 -7.32
CA SER A 38 7.40 16.00 -6.95
C SER A 38 8.31 16.95 -6.15
N ASP A 39 8.39 18.23 -6.52
CA ASP A 39 9.21 19.22 -5.81
C ASP A 39 8.68 19.50 -4.39
N GLN A 40 7.36 19.50 -4.21
CA GLN A 40 6.75 19.69 -2.89
C GLN A 40 7.07 18.54 -1.95
N VAL A 41 7.04 17.30 -2.44
CA VAL A 41 7.42 16.12 -1.66
C VAL A 41 8.91 16.09 -1.36
N VAL A 42 9.76 16.47 -2.32
CA VAL A 42 11.20 16.61 -2.08
C VAL A 42 11.48 17.65 -0.99
N ALA A 43 10.79 18.80 -1.02
CA ALA A 43 10.92 19.84 -0.01
C ALA A 43 10.48 19.37 1.38
N ALA A 44 9.37 18.64 1.46
CA ALA A 44 8.88 18.08 2.72
C ALA A 44 9.84 17.02 3.29
N ILE A 45 10.37 16.12 2.45
CA ILE A 45 11.38 15.14 2.85
C ILE A 45 12.64 15.82 3.41
N LEU A 46 13.10 16.88 2.74
CA LEU A 46 14.23 17.68 3.22
C LEU A 46 13.92 18.34 4.57
N GLY A 47 12.71 18.88 4.73
CA GLY A 47 12.22 19.46 5.98
C GLY A 47 12.20 18.44 7.13
N THR A 48 11.63 17.26 6.92
CA THR A 48 11.61 16.18 7.93
C THR A 48 13.03 15.70 8.27
N ARG A 49 13.95 15.61 7.31
CA ARG A 49 15.35 15.26 7.58
C ARG A 49 16.05 16.31 8.45
N GLU A 50 15.83 17.59 8.16
CA GLU A 50 16.40 18.69 8.94
C GLU A 50 15.79 18.72 10.36
N GLY A 51 14.47 18.56 10.48
CA GLY A 51 13.78 18.46 11.76
C GLY A 51 14.24 17.28 12.61
N ALA A 52 14.40 16.10 12.01
CA ALA A 52 14.94 14.92 12.68
C ALA A 52 16.38 15.14 13.17
N ALA A 53 17.24 15.78 12.34
CA ALA A 53 18.61 16.09 12.72
C ALA A 53 18.68 17.10 13.88
N ASP A 54 17.85 18.14 13.86
CA ASP A 54 17.74 19.13 14.94
C ASP A 54 17.23 18.50 16.25
N ALA A 55 16.36 17.49 16.14
CA ALA A 55 15.89 16.70 17.28
C ALA A 55 16.90 15.65 17.78
N GLY A 56 18.05 15.48 17.11
CA GLY A 56 19.05 14.45 17.43
C GLY A 56 18.61 13.02 17.06
N LEU A 57 17.60 12.87 16.21
CA LEU A 57 17.09 11.60 15.71
C LEU A 57 17.86 11.17 14.46
N ARG A 58 18.06 9.87 14.29
CA ARG A 58 18.66 9.30 13.08
C ARG A 58 17.58 8.72 12.19
N LEU A 59 17.41 9.32 11.02
CA LEU A 59 16.41 8.90 10.05
C LEU A 59 16.93 7.74 9.20
N SER A 60 16.35 6.56 9.38
CA SER A 60 16.79 5.33 8.69
C SER A 60 16.22 5.21 7.28
N SER A 61 14.90 5.36 7.12
CA SER A 61 14.18 5.19 5.86
C SER A 61 12.96 6.14 5.77
N ILE A 62 12.55 6.49 4.55
CA ILE A 62 11.30 7.21 4.25
C ILE A 62 10.51 6.40 3.23
N GLY A 63 9.28 6.06 3.58
CA GLY A 63 8.32 5.47 2.65
C GLY A 63 7.39 6.54 2.08
N VAL A 64 7.30 6.61 0.75
CA VAL A 64 6.36 7.50 0.07
C VAL A 64 5.41 6.66 -0.76
N THR A 65 4.11 6.84 -0.55
CA THR A 65 3.07 6.24 -1.39
C THR A 65 2.53 7.25 -2.39
N TRP A 66 2.35 6.80 -3.64
CA TRP A 66 1.74 7.57 -4.69
C TRP A 66 0.76 6.68 -5.46
N THR A 67 -0.42 7.21 -5.78
CA THR A 67 -1.47 6.47 -6.49
C THR A 67 -1.24 6.48 -8.01
N ASP A 68 -0.80 7.61 -8.57
CA ASP A 68 -0.48 7.74 -10.00
C ASP A 68 0.95 7.25 -10.37
N PRO A 69 1.09 6.19 -11.20
CA PRO A 69 2.40 5.65 -11.57
C PRO A 69 3.27 6.61 -12.39
N VAL A 70 2.66 7.54 -13.15
CA VAL A 70 3.39 8.52 -13.98
C VAL A 70 4.07 9.56 -13.09
N GLN A 71 3.32 10.14 -12.14
CA GLN A 71 3.89 11.05 -11.15
C GLN A 71 4.89 10.36 -10.20
N ALA A 72 4.68 9.08 -9.88
CA ALA A 72 5.67 8.32 -9.12
C ALA A 72 7.02 8.21 -9.83
N ALA A 73 7.04 8.10 -11.16
CA ALA A 73 8.29 8.11 -11.93
C ALA A 73 8.96 9.50 -11.91
N ALA A 74 8.19 10.58 -12.08
CA ALA A 74 8.72 11.94 -11.95
C ALA A 74 9.31 12.21 -10.56
N LEU A 75 8.68 11.69 -9.51
CA LEU A 75 9.21 11.76 -8.14
C LEU A 75 10.50 10.95 -7.98
N ARG A 76 10.62 9.76 -8.60
CA ARG A 76 11.89 9.00 -8.62
C ARG A 76 13.03 9.84 -9.20
N ASP A 77 12.78 10.46 -10.35
CA ASP A 77 13.78 11.28 -11.03
C ASP A 77 14.17 12.50 -10.18
N ALA A 78 13.19 13.15 -9.53
CA ALA A 78 13.44 14.27 -8.63
C ALA A 78 14.26 13.85 -7.39
N LEU A 79 13.91 12.74 -6.74
CA LEU A 79 14.66 12.20 -5.60
C LEU A 79 16.12 11.88 -5.97
N ALA A 80 16.33 11.27 -7.15
CA ALA A 80 17.65 10.95 -7.67
C ALA A 80 18.47 12.22 -7.97
N TRP A 81 17.84 13.24 -8.57
CA TRP A 81 18.46 14.53 -8.86
C TRP A 81 18.94 15.23 -7.58
N HIS A 82 18.13 15.19 -6.52
CA HIS A 82 18.45 15.77 -5.22
C HIS A 82 19.37 14.90 -4.34
N LYS A 83 19.79 13.72 -4.83
CA LYS A 83 20.61 12.73 -4.10
C LYS A 83 19.99 12.34 -2.75
N LEU A 84 18.66 12.25 -2.70
CA LEU A 84 17.95 11.82 -1.52
C LEU A 84 18.02 10.30 -1.40
N GLU A 85 19.00 9.84 -0.63
CA GLU A 85 19.17 8.42 -0.29
C GLU A 85 18.21 8.02 0.84
N ASN A 86 17.85 6.73 0.88
CA ASN A 86 16.92 6.09 1.82
C ASN A 86 15.44 6.50 1.67
N VAL A 87 15.04 6.96 0.47
CA VAL A 87 13.64 7.18 0.13
C VAL A 87 13.19 6.03 -0.77
N MET A 88 12.17 5.29 -0.33
CA MET A 88 11.57 4.21 -1.09
C MET A 88 10.16 4.62 -1.51
N LEU A 89 9.89 4.47 -2.81
CA LEU A 89 8.54 4.64 -3.34
C LEU A 89 7.82 3.30 -3.26
N VAL A 90 6.78 3.28 -2.44
CA VAL A 90 5.95 2.11 -2.17
C VAL A 90 4.63 2.29 -2.92
N SER A 91 4.18 1.26 -3.64
CA SER A 91 2.84 1.32 -4.23
C SER A 91 1.77 1.25 -3.14
N GLY A 92 0.59 1.83 -3.38
CA GLY A 92 -0.52 1.75 -2.42
C GLY A 92 -0.86 0.30 -2.05
N PHE A 93 -0.86 -0.60 -3.04
CA PHE A 93 -1.06 -2.03 -2.81
C PHE A 93 0.04 -2.67 -1.93
N LEU A 94 1.32 -2.37 -2.16
CA LEU A 94 2.41 -2.92 -1.33
C LEU A 94 2.35 -2.39 0.11
N ALA A 95 1.98 -1.12 0.29
CA ALA A 95 1.73 -0.55 1.60
C ALA A 95 0.56 -1.26 2.31
N ALA A 96 -0.55 -1.51 1.60
CA ALA A 96 -1.67 -2.28 2.11
C ALA A 96 -1.26 -3.73 2.47
N ALA A 97 -0.42 -4.37 1.64
CA ALA A 97 0.08 -5.71 1.88
C ALA A 97 0.95 -5.78 3.16
N ALA A 98 1.85 -4.81 3.35
CA ALA A 98 2.68 -4.71 4.54
C ALA A 98 1.84 -4.48 5.82
N LEU A 99 0.78 -3.66 5.74
CA LEU A 99 -0.20 -3.56 6.83
C LEU A 99 -0.90 -4.89 7.09
N GLY A 100 -1.38 -5.56 6.05
CA GLY A 100 -2.05 -6.85 6.17
C GLY A 100 -1.15 -7.91 6.81
N GLN A 101 0.15 -7.90 6.49
CA GLN A 101 1.14 -8.73 7.17
C GLN A 101 1.23 -8.39 8.66
N ALA A 102 1.38 -7.12 9.01
CA ALA A 102 1.51 -6.68 10.41
C ALA A 102 0.25 -7.00 11.24
N VAL A 103 -0.94 -6.73 10.69
CA VAL A 103 -2.23 -7.06 11.33
C VAL A 103 -2.41 -8.57 11.43
N GLY A 104 -2.10 -9.32 10.37
CA GLY A 104 -2.10 -10.78 10.40
C GLY A 104 -1.20 -11.34 11.50
N GLY A 105 -0.01 -10.77 11.67
CA GLY A 105 0.93 -11.12 12.74
C GLY A 105 0.36 -10.87 14.12
N ALA A 106 -0.25 -9.70 14.34
CA ALA A 106 -0.90 -9.36 15.61
C ALA A 106 -2.07 -10.30 15.94
N LEU A 107 -2.79 -10.78 14.93
CA LEU A 107 -3.91 -11.72 15.07
C LEU A 107 -3.49 -13.20 15.05
N SER A 108 -2.19 -13.49 14.91
CA SER A 108 -1.65 -14.85 14.76
C SER A 108 -2.24 -15.62 13.56
N TYR A 109 -2.58 -14.91 12.49
CA TYR A 109 -2.95 -15.51 11.22
C TYR A 109 -1.70 -16.03 10.51
N ALA A 110 -1.83 -17.17 9.84
CA ALA A 110 -0.77 -17.66 8.97
C ALA A 110 -0.80 -16.86 7.65
N ARG A 111 -2.01 -16.59 7.15
CA ARG A 111 -2.22 -15.84 5.91
C ARG A 111 -3.37 -14.88 6.03
N THR A 112 -3.17 -13.67 5.52
CA THR A 112 -4.20 -12.62 5.51
C THR A 112 -4.51 -12.24 4.07
N ALA A 113 -5.78 -12.30 3.68
CA ALA A 113 -6.19 -11.71 2.42
C ALA A 113 -6.23 -10.20 2.57
N VAL A 114 -5.49 -9.48 1.74
CA VAL A 114 -5.48 -8.03 1.69
C VAL A 114 -6.27 -7.59 0.47
N LEU A 115 -7.33 -6.83 0.73
CA LEU A 115 -8.14 -6.19 -0.29
C LEU A 115 -7.83 -4.69 -0.30
N PHE A 116 -7.18 -4.24 -1.37
CA PHE A 116 -6.91 -2.83 -1.61
C PHE A 116 -7.93 -2.27 -2.60
N ILE A 117 -8.68 -1.25 -2.20
CA ILE A 117 -9.75 -0.65 -2.99
C ILE A 117 -9.37 0.79 -3.35
N GLU A 118 -9.42 1.07 -4.64
CA GLU A 118 -9.29 2.39 -5.24
C GLU A 118 -10.62 2.76 -5.92
N PRO A 119 -10.84 4.02 -6.32
CA PRO A 119 -12.12 4.43 -6.92
C PRO A 119 -12.51 3.61 -8.16
N ASP A 120 -11.52 3.25 -8.99
CA ASP A 120 -11.75 2.58 -10.28
C ASP A 120 -11.26 1.13 -10.30
N THR A 121 -10.57 0.66 -9.26
CA THR A 121 -9.98 -0.69 -9.21
C THR A 121 -10.03 -1.31 -7.83
N ALA A 122 -10.09 -2.64 -7.78
CA ALA A 122 -9.89 -3.41 -6.55
C ALA A 122 -8.84 -4.50 -6.79
N THR A 123 -7.92 -4.64 -5.84
CA THR A 123 -6.87 -5.66 -5.85
C THR A 123 -6.95 -6.50 -4.59
N LEU A 124 -7.22 -7.80 -4.74
CA LEU A 124 -7.16 -8.79 -3.67
C LEU A 124 -5.88 -9.60 -3.80
N ALA A 125 -5.20 -9.85 -2.70
CA ALA A 125 -4.11 -10.83 -2.66
C ALA A 125 -4.01 -11.50 -1.30
N VAL A 126 -3.36 -12.65 -1.23
CA VAL A 126 -3.11 -13.37 0.03
C VAL A 126 -1.66 -13.14 0.44
N VAL A 127 -1.46 -12.57 1.62
CA VAL A 127 -0.14 -12.27 2.19
C VAL A 127 0.20 -13.31 3.25
N ASP A 128 1.34 -13.97 3.11
CA ASP A 128 1.88 -14.85 4.15
C ASP A 128 2.51 -14.00 5.26
N THR A 129 2.07 -14.23 6.49
CA THR A 129 2.48 -13.42 7.63
C THR A 129 3.93 -13.70 8.04
N ALA A 130 4.47 -14.89 7.73
CA ALA A 130 5.81 -15.28 8.16
C ALA A 130 6.92 -14.52 7.42
N ASP A 131 6.73 -14.24 6.13
CA ASP A 131 7.77 -13.63 5.30
C ASP A 131 7.28 -12.47 4.41
N GLY A 132 5.97 -12.17 4.41
CA GLY A 132 5.39 -11.09 3.62
C GLY A 132 5.14 -11.45 2.15
N SER A 133 5.37 -12.71 1.74
CA SER A 133 5.10 -13.16 0.37
C SER A 133 3.64 -12.95 -0.02
N VAL A 134 3.45 -12.41 -1.22
CA VAL A 134 2.15 -12.21 -1.82
C VAL A 134 1.86 -13.34 -2.80
N SER A 135 0.72 -14.00 -2.62
CA SER A 135 0.18 -15.04 -3.50
C SER A 135 -1.22 -14.68 -3.96
N GLU A 136 -1.69 -15.28 -5.05
CA GLU A 136 -3.08 -15.17 -5.52
C GLU A 136 -3.59 -13.74 -5.72
N VAL A 137 -2.80 -12.94 -6.45
CA VAL A 137 -3.16 -11.56 -6.80
C VAL A 137 -4.27 -11.57 -7.85
N CYS A 138 -5.41 -10.97 -7.53
CA CYS A 138 -6.53 -10.73 -8.42
C CYS A 138 -6.85 -9.24 -8.44
N GLN A 139 -6.66 -8.60 -9.58
CA GLN A 139 -7.03 -7.20 -9.80
C GLN A 139 -8.22 -7.13 -10.75
N GLN A 140 -9.17 -6.26 -10.43
CA GLN A 140 -10.36 -6.01 -11.25
C GLN A 140 -10.61 -4.50 -11.38
N LEU A 141 -11.06 -4.09 -12.58
CA LEU A 141 -11.62 -2.75 -12.81
C LEU A 141 -13.04 -2.73 -12.28
N LEU A 142 -13.36 -1.73 -11.47
CA LEU A 142 -14.68 -1.56 -10.89
C LEU A 142 -15.61 -0.84 -11.88
N ALA A 143 -16.90 -1.16 -11.79
CA ALA A 143 -17.92 -0.42 -12.50
C ALA A 143 -17.96 1.07 -12.11
N GLU A 144 -18.33 1.93 -13.05
CA GLU A 144 -18.54 3.38 -12.78
C GLU A 144 -19.73 3.65 -11.85
N ASP A 145 -20.63 2.67 -11.70
CA ASP A 145 -21.78 2.72 -10.81
C ASP A 145 -21.39 2.19 -9.43
N ASP A 146 -21.60 3.00 -8.39
CA ASP A 146 -21.16 2.70 -7.03
C ASP A 146 -21.76 1.39 -6.48
N ASP A 147 -23.05 1.14 -6.70
CA ASP A 147 -23.71 -0.08 -6.22
C ASP A 147 -23.15 -1.33 -6.92
N ALA A 148 -22.90 -1.25 -8.22
CA ALA A 148 -22.27 -2.33 -8.99
C ALA A 148 -20.82 -2.56 -8.54
N ALA A 149 -20.04 -1.50 -8.34
CA ALA A 149 -18.66 -1.60 -7.84
C ALA A 149 -18.61 -2.28 -6.47
N VAL A 150 -19.51 -1.93 -5.55
CA VAL A 150 -19.62 -2.58 -4.24
C VAL A 150 -19.95 -4.07 -4.40
N ALA A 151 -20.87 -4.43 -5.30
CA ALA A 151 -21.20 -5.83 -5.55
C ALA A 151 -20.01 -6.64 -6.09
N GLU A 152 -19.17 -6.04 -6.94
CA GLU A 152 -17.94 -6.64 -7.44
C GLU A 152 -16.92 -6.87 -6.32
N VAL A 153 -16.70 -5.88 -5.46
CA VAL A 153 -15.81 -6.01 -4.29
C VAL A 153 -16.30 -7.09 -3.32
N VAL A 154 -17.61 -7.12 -3.05
CA VAL A 154 -18.26 -8.16 -2.22
C VAL A 154 -18.03 -9.55 -2.83
N ALA A 155 -18.12 -9.69 -4.15
CA ALA A 155 -17.85 -10.96 -4.83
C ALA A 155 -16.38 -11.39 -4.71
N MET A 156 -15.43 -10.45 -4.77
CA MET A 156 -14.01 -10.74 -4.54
C MET A 156 -13.77 -11.28 -3.11
N VAL A 157 -14.39 -10.65 -2.10
CA VAL A 157 -14.28 -11.11 -0.70
C VAL A 157 -14.93 -12.47 -0.51
N ALA A 158 -16.10 -12.71 -1.09
CA ALA A 158 -16.76 -14.02 -1.03
C ALA A 158 -15.91 -15.13 -1.69
N ALA A 159 -15.17 -14.80 -2.75
CA ALA A 159 -14.26 -15.73 -3.41
C ALA A 159 -12.99 -16.03 -2.58
N ALA A 160 -12.61 -15.14 -1.64
CA ALA A 160 -11.37 -15.26 -0.87
C ALA A 160 -11.28 -16.58 -0.07
N GLU A 161 -12.41 -17.07 0.46
CA GLU A 161 -12.47 -18.34 1.20
C GLU A 161 -12.18 -19.58 0.35
N SER A 162 -12.44 -19.47 -0.96
CA SER A 162 -12.25 -20.55 -1.91
C SER A 162 -10.85 -20.55 -2.52
N LEU A 163 -10.02 -19.57 -2.18
CA LEU A 163 -8.65 -19.46 -2.66
C LEU A 163 -7.79 -20.65 -2.16
N PRO A 164 -6.97 -21.27 -3.02
CA PRO A 164 -5.98 -22.29 -2.66
C PRO A 164 -5.16 -21.97 -1.41
N ALA A 165 -4.72 -20.72 -1.27
CA ALA A 165 -3.91 -20.27 -0.15
C ALA A 165 -4.69 -20.21 1.17
N ARG A 166 -6.03 -20.18 1.13
CA ARG A 166 -6.95 -20.15 2.29
C ARG A 166 -6.53 -19.15 3.37
N PRO A 167 -6.85 -17.85 3.19
CA PRO A 167 -6.60 -16.85 4.21
C PRO A 167 -7.40 -17.13 5.49
N ASP A 168 -6.84 -16.76 6.64
CA ASP A 168 -7.50 -16.87 7.96
C ASP A 168 -8.45 -15.69 8.21
N GLY A 169 -8.24 -14.57 7.54
CA GLY A 169 -9.04 -13.36 7.62
C GLY A 169 -8.83 -12.43 6.43
N VAL A 170 -9.68 -11.42 6.30
CA VAL A 170 -9.60 -10.40 5.25
C VAL A 170 -9.30 -9.04 5.89
N TYR A 171 -8.26 -8.38 5.44
CA TYR A 171 -7.91 -7.03 5.80
C TYR A 171 -8.17 -6.09 4.63
N VAL A 172 -9.00 -5.07 4.84
CA VAL A 172 -9.44 -4.16 3.78
C VAL A 172 -8.83 -2.77 4.00
N VAL A 173 -8.20 -2.25 2.95
CA VAL A 173 -7.62 -0.91 2.89
C VAL A 173 -8.22 -0.19 1.70
N GLY A 174 -8.81 0.98 1.93
CA GLY A 174 -9.38 1.81 0.88
C GLY A 174 -8.65 3.15 0.77
N THR A 175 -8.48 3.63 -0.45
CA THR A 175 -8.04 5.01 -0.73
C THR A 175 -9.07 5.71 -1.61
N GLY A 176 -9.54 6.87 -1.18
CA GLY A 176 -10.60 7.60 -1.88
C GLY A 176 -11.97 6.91 -1.84
N VAL A 177 -12.16 5.89 -1.00
CA VAL A 177 -13.41 5.15 -0.81
C VAL A 177 -13.73 5.01 0.68
N ASP A 178 -15.02 5.04 1.04
CA ASP A 178 -15.46 4.86 2.42
C ASP A 178 -15.66 3.36 2.72
N VAL A 179 -14.60 2.72 3.22
CA VAL A 179 -14.65 1.27 3.52
C VAL A 179 -15.59 0.98 4.68
N ALA A 180 -15.84 1.94 5.57
CA ALA A 180 -16.72 1.74 6.72
C ALA A 180 -18.19 1.55 6.27
N MET A 181 -18.59 2.22 5.19
CA MET A 181 -19.91 2.09 4.59
C MET A 181 -20.16 0.71 3.96
N ILE A 182 -19.14 0.12 3.31
CA ILE A 182 -19.29 -1.18 2.62
C ILE A 182 -19.00 -2.37 3.54
N LYS A 183 -18.33 -2.16 4.68
CA LYS A 183 -17.95 -3.21 5.64
C LYS A 183 -19.09 -4.20 5.96
N PRO A 184 -20.33 -3.77 6.28
CA PRO A 184 -21.41 -4.71 6.59
C PRO A 184 -21.75 -5.67 5.43
N ALA A 185 -21.62 -5.21 4.18
CA ALA A 185 -21.84 -6.05 3.02
C ALA A 185 -20.69 -7.07 2.85
N LEU A 186 -19.45 -6.66 3.14
CA LEU A 186 -18.29 -7.55 3.12
C LEU A 186 -18.40 -8.64 4.20
N ASP A 187 -18.74 -8.28 5.44
CA ASP A 187 -18.97 -9.23 6.54
C ASP A 187 -20.07 -10.24 6.22
N ALA A 188 -21.09 -9.85 5.44
CA ALA A 188 -22.17 -10.75 5.04
C ALA A 188 -21.78 -11.72 3.90
N ALA A 189 -20.73 -11.39 3.14
CA ALA A 189 -20.31 -12.16 1.97
C ALA A 189 -19.40 -13.34 2.30
N THR A 190 -18.75 -13.31 3.46
CA THR A 190 -17.73 -14.30 3.85
C THR A 190 -17.92 -14.76 5.29
N SER A 191 -17.46 -15.97 5.61
CA SER A 191 -17.33 -16.41 7.00
C SER A 191 -16.02 -15.97 7.67
N LEU A 192 -15.09 -15.41 6.89
CA LEU A 192 -13.84 -14.86 7.39
C LEU A 192 -14.07 -13.57 8.18
N THR A 193 -13.21 -13.31 9.17
CA THR A 193 -13.24 -12.03 9.88
C THR A 193 -12.75 -10.93 8.94
N VAL A 194 -13.61 -9.93 8.67
CA VAL A 194 -13.27 -8.75 7.87
C VAL A 194 -12.82 -7.62 8.81
N SER A 195 -11.53 -7.32 8.75
CA SER A 195 -10.88 -6.22 9.46
C SER A 195 -10.67 -5.04 8.52
N VAL A 196 -10.84 -3.82 9.04
CA VAL A 196 -10.62 -2.56 8.32
C VAL A 196 -9.63 -1.72 9.12
N SER A 197 -8.81 -0.90 8.45
CA SER A 197 -7.95 0.06 9.16
C SER A 197 -8.80 1.07 9.94
N GLU A 198 -8.44 1.32 11.21
CA GLU A 198 -9.10 2.35 12.04
C GLU A 198 -8.77 3.76 11.55
N GLU A 199 -7.56 3.97 11.03
CA GLU A 199 -7.09 5.21 10.44
C GLU A 199 -6.90 5.00 8.93
N GLN A 200 -7.99 4.97 8.16
CA GLN A 200 -7.94 4.71 6.71
C GLN A 200 -7.07 5.73 5.96
N GLU A 201 -7.09 6.97 6.41
CA GLU A 201 -6.33 8.04 5.78
C GLU A 201 -4.81 7.82 5.94
N MET A 202 -4.36 7.29 7.08
CA MET A 202 -2.95 7.05 7.37
C MET A 202 -2.49 5.62 7.15
N ALA A 203 -3.43 4.71 6.86
CA ALA A 203 -3.15 3.30 6.61
C ALA A 203 -2.03 3.13 5.57
N LEU A 204 -2.15 3.81 4.42
CA LEU A 204 -1.16 3.69 3.36
C LEU A 204 0.21 4.24 3.76
N ALA A 205 0.28 5.39 4.43
CA ALA A 205 1.55 5.94 4.89
C ALA A 205 2.23 5.03 5.92
N ARG A 206 1.45 4.44 6.84
CA ARG A 206 1.95 3.46 7.81
C ARG A 206 2.41 2.16 7.13
N GLY A 207 1.64 1.67 6.17
CA GLY A 207 2.01 0.53 5.35
C GLY A 207 3.28 0.76 4.55
N ALA A 208 3.48 1.98 4.05
CA ALA A 208 4.70 2.38 3.37
C ALA A 208 5.91 2.28 4.31
N ALA A 209 5.79 2.81 5.52
CA ALA A 209 6.84 2.73 6.52
C ALA A 209 7.20 1.28 6.88
N LEU A 210 6.20 0.42 7.10
CA LEU A 210 6.39 -1.02 7.33
C LEU A 210 7.10 -1.70 6.15
N ALA A 211 6.65 -1.42 4.92
CA ALA A 211 7.26 -1.96 3.71
C ALA A 211 8.74 -1.53 3.57
N CYS A 212 9.07 -0.30 3.96
CA CYS A 212 10.43 0.22 3.93
C CYS A 212 11.35 -0.41 4.97
N GLY A 213 10.83 -0.70 6.18
CA GLY A 213 11.59 -1.42 7.21
C GLY A 213 11.86 -2.87 6.81
N ASN A 214 10.88 -3.54 6.22
CA ASN A 214 10.98 -4.94 5.77
C ASN A 214 11.58 -5.15 4.37
N ALA A 215 12.19 -4.12 3.77
CA ALA A 215 12.70 -4.10 2.39
C ALA A 215 13.59 -5.28 1.95
N PRO A 216 14.42 -5.93 2.79
CA PRO A 216 15.19 -7.11 2.37
C PRO A 216 14.31 -8.31 1.99
N LEU A 217 13.06 -8.37 2.49
CA LEU A 217 12.13 -9.47 2.23
C LEU A 217 11.27 -9.21 0.97
N PHE A 218 10.82 -7.98 0.73
CA PHE A 218 9.98 -7.65 -0.44
C PHE A 218 10.72 -7.68 -1.78
N ALA A 219 12.01 -7.32 -1.81
CA ALA A 219 12.80 -7.26 -3.04
C ALA A 219 13.19 -8.65 -3.60
N ALA A 220 13.32 -9.67 -2.74
CA ALA A 220 13.72 -11.01 -3.15
C ALA A 220 12.57 -11.80 -3.79
N THR A 221 11.33 -11.61 -3.33
CA THR A 221 10.15 -12.37 -3.77
C THR A 221 9.37 -11.73 -4.91
N THR A 222 9.35 -10.39 -5.03
CA THR A 222 8.77 -9.73 -6.23
C THR A 222 9.61 -9.99 -7.48
N ALA A 223 10.95 -10.04 -7.36
CA ALA A 223 11.82 -10.46 -8.45
C ALA A 223 11.57 -11.93 -8.86
N ALA A 224 11.27 -12.82 -7.91
CA ALA A 224 10.93 -14.22 -8.20
C ALA A 224 9.56 -14.37 -8.90
N LEU A 225 8.57 -13.54 -8.56
CA LEU A 225 7.25 -13.52 -9.19
C LEU A 225 7.29 -12.95 -10.61
N ALA A 226 8.09 -11.91 -10.86
CA ALA A 226 8.34 -11.40 -12.21
C ALA A 226 9.03 -12.45 -13.11
N TYR A 227 9.99 -13.21 -12.58
CA TYR A 227 10.62 -14.33 -13.30
C TYR A 227 9.66 -15.50 -13.55
N ALA A 228 8.73 -15.78 -12.64
CA ALA A 228 7.76 -16.86 -12.80
C ALA A 228 6.66 -16.52 -13.82
N GLN A 229 6.32 -15.23 -13.99
CA GLN A 229 5.38 -14.78 -15.02
C GLN A 229 6.00 -14.78 -16.43
N ASP A 230 7.32 -14.54 -16.54
CA ASP A 230 8.05 -14.58 -17.83
C ASP A 230 8.28 -16.02 -18.33
N LEU A 231 8.30 -17.01 -17.43
CA LEU A 231 8.47 -18.43 -17.79
C LEU A 231 7.20 -19.12 -18.30
N ASN A 232 6.04 -18.45 -18.24
CA ASN A 232 4.75 -19.01 -18.63
C ASN A 232 4.28 -18.53 -20.01
N ASP A 233 5.15 -17.88 -20.79
CA ASP A 233 4.92 -17.69 -22.22
C ASP A 233 5.26 -19.01 -22.93
N PRO A 234 4.29 -19.74 -23.51
CA PRO A 234 4.60 -20.94 -24.26
C PRO A 234 5.43 -20.56 -25.48
N ASP A 235 6.66 -21.05 -25.54
CA ASP A 235 7.52 -21.08 -26.73
C ASP A 235 6.66 -21.27 -28.00
N PRO A 236 6.61 -20.28 -28.91
CA PRO A 236 6.09 -20.53 -30.24
C PRO A 236 7.16 -21.33 -31.01
N LEU A 237 7.19 -22.65 -30.76
CA LEU A 237 7.89 -23.63 -31.59
C LEU A 237 7.48 -23.41 -33.07
N GLY A 238 8.37 -23.48 -34.05
CA GLY A 238 9.31 -24.59 -34.22
C GLY A 238 8.61 -25.70 -35.00
#